data_AF-A0AAE0KSQ6-F1
#
_entry.id   AF-A0AAE0KSQ6-F1
#
_cell.length_a   1.000
_cell.length_b   1.000
_cell.length_c   1.000
_cell.angle_alpha   90.00
_cell.angle_beta   90.00
_cell.angle_gamma   90.00
#
_symmetry.space_group_name_H-M   'P 1'
#
loop_
_entity.id
_entity.type
_entity.pdbx_description
1 polymer ?
#
loop_
_entity_poly.entity_id
_entity_poly.type
_entity_poly.pdbx_seq_one_letter_code
_entity_poly.pdbx_strand_id
1 'polypeptide(L)'
;MRMVERDKNHPSIILWSLGNESAVGAAHYAMYKWSKSRDPSRPVQYEGGQGRSAVTDVICPMYARVPTISSWARGWDRRPVILCEYQHAMGNSNGNLKEYWDAFRAEKGLQGGFIWDWVDQGLLKHGDSTPKKWLYGGDFGDTPNDKQFCLNGLIWPGSNPASGHEGGQVPAAANWNPARVCRPQNAGAAQPLLISDPRHACVCAVLARGSLQLPAAGLAPGQAVTSAWLASSSLSELVTRMPVAGELWLNVEVTLLDATPWAPAGHLLAWEQCALPHISQQVPRPVIMRDASMFPLAVSEETVRGVQATIVRGSSGFQVAVAHDGSGLAELRAGDRSVLQSGPAPCFYRARTDNDKGEMAPGTSFGSRWRQAGLHQLIPTRAPRVVVEQPHESMVKVKLSWRLQP
;
A
#
# COMPACT_ATOMS: atom_id res chain seq x y z
N MET A 1 -25.43 4.44 33.92
CA MET A 1 -24.70 4.83 32.70
C MET A 1 -25.66 5.57 31.75
N ARG A 2 -25.38 6.82 31.38
CA ARG A 2 -26.29 7.65 30.55
C ARG A 2 -26.32 7.24 29.06
N MET A 3 -25.18 6.83 28.50
CA MET A 3 -25.05 6.40 27.10
C MET A 3 -25.99 5.23 26.77
N VAL A 4 -25.94 4.15 27.56
CA VAL A 4 -26.77 2.96 27.33
C VAL A 4 -28.26 3.31 27.36
N GLU A 5 -28.71 4.13 28.32
CA GLU A 5 -30.12 4.52 28.38
C GLU A 5 -30.58 5.30 27.15
N ARG A 6 -29.73 6.20 26.65
CA ARG A 6 -30.02 7.02 25.48
C ARG A 6 -30.04 6.17 24.20
N ASP A 7 -29.09 5.25 24.05
CA ASP A 7 -28.74 4.69 22.74
C ASP A 7 -29.17 3.23 22.52
N LYS A 8 -29.62 2.51 23.57
CA LYS A 8 -29.99 1.07 23.52
C LYS A 8 -31.03 0.66 22.47
N ASN A 9 -31.80 1.61 21.95
CA ASN A 9 -32.82 1.35 20.94
C ASN A 9 -32.28 1.38 19.50
N HIS A 10 -31.00 1.70 19.30
CA HIS A 10 -30.40 1.72 17.96
C HIS A 10 -29.91 0.32 17.54
N PRO A 11 -30.43 -0.23 16.42
CA PRO A 11 -30.00 -1.55 15.93
C PRO A 11 -28.59 -1.54 15.33
N SER A 12 -28.09 -0.37 14.93
CA SER A 12 -26.72 -0.20 14.44
C SER A 12 -25.66 -0.35 15.54
N ILE A 13 -26.05 -0.14 16.80
CA ILE A 13 -25.18 -0.38 17.95
C ILE A 13 -25.30 -1.86 18.27
N ILE A 14 -24.19 -2.59 18.16
CA ILE A 14 -24.14 -4.04 18.41
C ILE A 14 -23.32 -4.40 19.64
N LEU A 15 -22.61 -3.44 20.23
CA LEU A 15 -21.69 -3.65 21.34
C LEU A 15 -21.52 -2.35 22.14
N TRP A 16 -21.32 -2.46 23.46
CA TRP A 16 -21.01 -1.32 24.33
C TRP A 16 -19.53 -1.25 24.68
N SER A 17 -18.91 -0.07 24.56
CA SER A 17 -17.57 0.17 25.14
C SER A 17 -17.68 0.90 26.48
N LEU A 18 -16.84 0.55 27.45
CA LEU A 18 -16.79 1.21 28.77
C LEU A 18 -15.93 2.48 28.78
N GLY A 19 -15.21 2.78 27.70
CA GLY A 19 -14.27 3.90 27.61
C GLY A 19 -13.02 3.54 26.82
N ASN A 20 -11.96 4.33 26.99
CA ASN A 20 -10.65 4.11 26.35
C ASN A 20 -9.51 4.41 27.34
N GLU A 21 -8.42 3.63 27.28
CA GLU A 21 -7.12 3.89 27.94
C GLU A 21 -7.15 4.40 29.39
N SER A 22 -8.12 3.97 30.20
CA SER A 22 -8.34 4.46 31.58
C SER A 22 -7.95 3.43 32.65
N ALA A 23 -6.96 2.59 32.35
CA ALA A 23 -6.56 1.42 33.15
C ALA A 23 -7.75 0.50 33.49
N VAL A 24 -7.62 -0.41 34.47
CA VAL A 24 -8.73 -1.24 34.96
C VAL A 24 -8.89 -1.03 36.46
N GLY A 25 -10.13 -0.90 36.92
CA GLY A 25 -10.42 -0.66 38.33
C GLY A 25 -11.88 -0.94 38.69
N ALA A 26 -12.23 -0.82 39.97
CA ALA A 26 -13.54 -1.19 40.50
C ALA A 26 -14.72 -0.51 39.77
N ALA A 27 -14.55 0.73 39.32
CA ALA A 27 -15.54 1.43 38.51
C ALA A 27 -15.86 0.68 37.21
N HIS A 28 -14.85 0.17 36.50
CA HIS A 28 -15.06 -0.62 35.27
C HIS A 28 -15.83 -1.91 35.54
N TYR A 29 -15.56 -2.60 36.66
CA TYR A 29 -16.32 -3.78 37.06
C TYR A 29 -17.79 -3.45 37.36
N ALA A 30 -18.06 -2.33 38.03
CA ALA A 30 -19.42 -1.87 38.30
C ALA A 30 -20.14 -1.48 37.01
N MET A 31 -19.47 -0.75 36.10
CA MET A 31 -20.03 -0.36 34.79
C MET A 31 -20.31 -1.58 33.90
N TYR A 32 -19.39 -2.55 33.86
CA TYR A 32 -19.58 -3.81 33.13
C TYR A 32 -20.82 -4.54 33.65
N LYS A 33 -20.88 -4.81 34.97
CA LYS A 33 -22.02 -5.52 35.59
C LYS A 33 -23.34 -4.79 35.36
N TRP A 34 -23.38 -3.46 35.53
CA TRP A 34 -24.57 -2.66 35.29
C TRP A 34 -25.00 -2.72 33.82
N SER A 35 -24.06 -2.66 32.88
CA SER A 35 -24.39 -2.68 31.44
C SER A 35 -24.95 -4.04 31.03
N LYS A 36 -24.34 -5.13 31.52
CA LYS A 36 -24.84 -6.50 31.29
C LYS A 36 -26.21 -6.75 31.91
N SER A 37 -26.51 -6.19 33.08
CA SER A 37 -27.83 -6.34 33.71
C SER A 37 -28.89 -5.47 33.03
N ARG A 38 -28.51 -4.27 32.57
CA ARG A 38 -29.45 -3.33 31.97
C ARG A 38 -29.79 -3.67 30.52
N ASP A 39 -28.80 -4.07 29.73
CA ASP A 39 -28.97 -4.45 28.35
C ASP A 39 -28.23 -5.78 28.07
N PRO A 40 -28.89 -6.93 28.36
CA PRO A 40 -28.30 -8.24 28.09
C PRO A 40 -28.23 -8.57 26.59
N SER A 41 -28.81 -7.73 25.70
CA SER A 41 -28.87 -8.02 24.26
C SER A 41 -27.55 -7.78 23.53
N ARG A 42 -26.59 -7.08 24.16
CA ARG A 42 -25.31 -6.69 23.55
C ARG A 42 -24.10 -7.12 24.40
N PRO A 43 -22.98 -7.51 23.78
CA PRO A 43 -21.71 -7.64 24.48
C PRO A 43 -21.19 -6.29 25.00
N VAL A 44 -20.29 -6.35 25.98
CA VAL A 44 -19.56 -5.19 26.49
C VAL A 44 -18.07 -5.41 26.23
N GLN A 45 -17.39 -4.42 25.67
CA GLN A 45 -15.94 -4.44 25.51
C GLN A 45 -15.27 -3.33 26.32
N TYR A 46 -14.00 -3.55 26.65
CA TYR A 46 -13.12 -2.52 27.19
C TYR A 46 -11.66 -2.94 27.04
N GLU A 47 -10.84 -2.06 26.47
CA GLU A 47 -9.44 -2.36 26.21
C GLU A 47 -8.59 -2.35 27.47
N GLY A 48 -8.89 -1.55 28.49
CA GLY A 48 -8.00 -1.42 29.64
C GLY A 48 -7.55 -2.79 30.18
N GLY A 49 -6.23 -2.91 30.41
CA GLY A 49 -5.62 -4.20 30.74
C GLY A 49 -5.42 -5.12 29.52
N GLN A 50 -4.93 -4.56 28.41
CA GLN A 50 -4.57 -5.26 27.15
C GLN A 50 -5.75 -5.94 26.42
N GLY A 51 -6.96 -5.52 26.73
CA GLY A 51 -8.22 -5.96 26.16
C GLY A 51 -8.63 -7.34 26.63
N ARG A 52 -8.08 -7.83 27.75
CA ARG A 52 -8.25 -9.23 28.18
C ARG A 52 -8.76 -9.40 29.60
N SER A 53 -9.07 -8.31 30.29
CA SER A 53 -9.57 -8.31 31.66
C SER A 53 -10.97 -8.93 31.78
N ALA A 54 -11.49 -9.09 33.00
CA ALA A 54 -12.81 -9.64 33.26
C ALA A 54 -13.97 -8.64 33.01
N VAL A 55 -13.67 -7.41 32.56
CA VAL A 55 -14.67 -6.38 32.24
C VAL A 55 -14.94 -6.26 30.73
N THR A 56 -14.57 -7.30 29.96
CA THR A 56 -14.79 -7.37 28.52
C THR A 56 -15.23 -8.77 28.09
N ASP A 57 -16.24 -8.82 27.23
CA ASP A 57 -16.77 -10.01 26.57
C ASP A 57 -15.95 -10.37 25.31
N VAL A 58 -15.16 -9.41 24.81
CA VAL A 58 -14.35 -9.51 23.58
C VAL A 58 -12.90 -9.20 23.91
N ILE A 59 -11.97 -10.00 23.40
CA ILE A 59 -10.55 -9.68 23.49
C ILE A 59 -10.27 -8.52 22.52
N CYS A 60 -10.05 -7.33 23.05
CA CYS A 60 -10.07 -6.10 22.23
C CYS A 60 -8.81 -5.24 22.38
N PRO A 61 -7.63 -5.74 22.00
CA PRO A 61 -6.39 -4.97 22.13
C PRO A 61 -6.33 -3.80 21.14
N MET A 62 -5.46 -2.84 21.47
CA MET A 62 -4.94 -1.86 20.52
C MET A 62 -3.57 -2.32 19.98
N TYR A 63 -3.37 -2.22 18.66
CA TYR A 63 -2.09 -2.38 17.96
C TYR A 63 -1.35 -3.72 18.16
N ALA A 64 -2.04 -4.77 18.64
CA ALA A 64 -1.46 -6.10 18.77
C ALA A 64 -1.12 -6.70 17.41
N ARG A 65 0.12 -7.18 17.25
CA ARG A 65 0.64 -7.74 15.99
C ARG A 65 -0.04 -9.08 15.66
N VAL A 66 -0.04 -9.43 14.37
CA VAL A 66 -0.62 -10.69 13.85
C VAL A 66 -0.21 -11.93 14.66
N PRO A 67 1.07 -12.19 14.99
CA PRO A 67 1.43 -13.36 15.78
C PRO A 67 0.79 -13.39 17.18
N THR A 68 0.60 -12.21 17.81
CA THR A 68 0.01 -12.08 19.13
C THR A 68 -1.48 -12.42 19.10
N ILE A 69 -2.24 -11.81 18.18
CA ILE A 69 -3.68 -12.06 18.07
C ILE A 69 -3.97 -13.51 17.65
N SER A 70 -3.17 -14.08 16.74
CA SER A 70 -3.25 -15.49 16.36
C SER A 70 -2.99 -16.43 17.54
N SER A 71 -2.01 -16.10 18.39
CA SER A 71 -1.76 -16.87 19.62
C SER A 71 -2.96 -16.82 20.57
N TRP A 72 -3.60 -15.66 20.71
CA TRP A 72 -4.77 -15.51 21.57
C TRP A 72 -6.00 -16.24 21.04
N ALA A 73 -6.27 -16.16 19.74
CA ALA A 73 -7.40 -16.85 19.09
C ALA A 73 -7.30 -18.37 19.16
N ARG A 74 -6.09 -18.92 19.24
CA ARG A 74 -5.82 -20.37 19.41
C ARG A 74 -5.67 -20.79 20.87
N GLY A 75 -5.70 -19.84 21.79
CA GLY A 75 -5.50 -20.05 23.22
C GLY A 75 -6.70 -20.71 23.91
N TRP A 76 -6.59 -20.79 25.24
CA TRP A 76 -7.65 -21.33 26.11
C TRP A 76 -8.83 -20.36 26.28
N ASP A 77 -8.57 -19.05 26.17
CA ASP A 77 -9.58 -18.01 26.25
C ASP A 77 -10.45 -18.07 24.99
N ARG A 78 -11.75 -18.36 25.17
CA ARG A 78 -12.69 -18.61 24.06
C ARG A 78 -13.39 -17.36 23.58
N ARG A 79 -13.14 -16.20 24.19
CA ARG A 79 -13.69 -14.92 23.74
C ARG A 79 -13.17 -14.60 22.33
N PRO A 80 -14.00 -14.01 21.45
CA PRO A 80 -13.52 -13.57 20.15
C PRO A 80 -12.52 -12.43 20.30
N VAL A 81 -11.59 -12.32 19.36
CA VAL A 81 -10.64 -11.23 19.28
C VAL A 81 -11.10 -10.25 18.21
N ILE A 82 -11.34 -9.01 18.61
CA ILE A 82 -11.67 -7.88 17.71
C ILE A 82 -10.82 -6.70 18.16
N LEU A 83 -9.81 -6.32 17.37
CA LEU A 83 -8.91 -5.23 17.76
C LEU A 83 -9.71 -3.92 17.79
N CYS A 84 -9.79 -3.27 18.95
CA CYS A 84 -10.49 -1.98 19.03
C CYS A 84 -9.72 -0.88 18.27
N GLU A 85 -8.41 -1.07 18.10
CA GLU A 85 -7.58 -0.28 17.19
C GLU A 85 -6.51 -1.18 16.56
N TYR A 86 -6.33 -1.09 15.25
CA TYR A 86 -5.19 -1.67 14.54
C TYR A 86 -4.79 -0.78 13.37
N GLN A 87 -3.64 -1.06 12.74
CA GLN A 87 -3.25 -0.39 11.49
C GLN A 87 -3.24 1.14 11.59
N HIS A 88 -2.42 1.68 12.50
CA HIS A 88 -2.25 3.13 12.67
C HIS A 88 -1.89 3.82 11.35
N ALA A 89 -2.79 4.64 10.80
CA ALA A 89 -2.75 5.16 9.43
C ALA A 89 -2.03 6.51 9.29
N MET A 90 -1.29 6.94 10.31
CA MET A 90 -0.51 8.19 10.33
C MET A 90 0.46 8.35 9.15
N GLY A 91 0.18 9.37 8.32
CA GLY A 91 1.00 9.72 7.17
C GLY A 91 1.10 8.57 6.15
N ASN A 92 2.31 8.24 5.71
CA ASN A 92 2.53 7.11 4.81
C ASN A 92 2.69 5.81 5.63
N SER A 93 1.57 5.09 5.82
CA SER A 93 1.45 3.95 6.72
C SER A 93 0.71 2.75 6.12
N ASN A 94 0.11 1.93 6.98
CA ASN A 94 -0.68 0.74 6.69
C ASN A 94 0.05 -0.36 5.89
N GLY A 95 1.37 -0.40 6.03
CA GLY A 95 2.13 -1.59 5.66
C GLY A 95 1.58 -2.80 6.40
N ASN A 96 1.62 -3.98 5.78
CA ASN A 96 1.16 -5.28 6.29
C ASN A 96 -0.36 -5.47 6.55
N LEU A 97 -1.22 -4.59 6.02
CA LEU A 97 -2.68 -4.76 6.12
C LEU A 97 -3.16 -6.14 5.64
N LYS A 98 -2.50 -6.68 4.60
CA LYS A 98 -2.76 -8.01 4.06
C LYS A 98 -2.60 -9.12 5.10
N GLU A 99 -1.54 -9.08 5.88
CA GLU A 99 -1.22 -10.12 6.87
C GLU A 99 -2.28 -10.17 7.98
N TYR A 100 -2.82 -9.02 8.40
CA TYR A 100 -3.95 -9.00 9.34
C TYR A 100 -5.20 -9.63 8.73
N TRP A 101 -5.58 -9.23 7.52
CA TRP A 101 -6.77 -9.77 6.85
C TRP A 101 -6.64 -11.25 6.52
N ASP A 102 -5.44 -11.73 6.19
CA ASP A 102 -5.18 -13.15 6.00
C ASP A 102 -5.37 -13.93 7.31
N ALA A 103 -4.92 -13.39 8.44
CA ALA A 103 -5.16 -13.99 9.76
C ALA A 103 -6.65 -13.97 10.14
N PHE A 104 -7.35 -12.84 9.95
CA PHE A 104 -8.78 -12.71 10.23
C PHE A 104 -9.62 -13.73 9.47
N ARG A 105 -9.25 -14.04 8.22
CA ARG A 105 -9.94 -15.06 7.42
C ARG A 105 -9.56 -16.49 7.79
N ALA A 106 -8.31 -16.70 8.22
CA ALA A 106 -7.82 -18.04 8.53
C ALA A 106 -8.29 -18.57 9.89
N GLU A 107 -8.59 -17.68 10.86
CA GLU A 107 -8.83 -18.06 12.24
C GLU A 107 -10.22 -17.64 12.73
N LYS A 108 -11.07 -18.62 13.04
CA LYS A 108 -12.45 -18.39 13.52
C LYS A 108 -12.54 -17.44 14.73
N GLY A 109 -11.54 -17.48 15.63
CA GLY A 109 -11.48 -16.63 16.82
C GLY A 109 -11.10 -15.17 16.53
N LEU A 110 -10.56 -14.87 15.34
CA LEU A 110 -10.21 -13.52 14.92
C LEU A 110 -11.34 -12.93 14.07
N GLN A 111 -12.03 -11.91 14.58
CA GLN A 111 -13.21 -11.34 13.92
C GLN A 111 -12.98 -9.92 13.40
N GLY A 112 -11.73 -9.56 13.11
CA GLY A 112 -11.36 -8.28 12.52
C GLY A 112 -10.91 -7.23 13.55
N GLY A 113 -11.12 -5.96 13.20
CA GLY A 113 -10.78 -4.82 14.06
C GLY A 113 -11.09 -3.48 13.39
N PHE A 114 -10.81 -2.39 14.11
CA PHE A 114 -11.08 -1.02 13.66
C PHE A 114 -9.76 -0.30 13.33
N ILE A 115 -9.61 0.17 12.10
CA ILE A 115 -8.41 0.93 11.69
C ILE A 115 -8.36 2.25 12.46
N TRP A 116 -7.18 2.61 12.96
CA TRP A 116 -6.95 3.92 13.57
C TRP A 116 -6.31 4.89 12.55
N ASP A 117 -6.98 5.93 12.07
CA ASP A 117 -8.40 6.24 12.25
C ASP A 117 -9.01 6.75 10.93
N TRP A 118 -10.21 7.34 11.00
CA TRP A 118 -10.93 7.71 9.79
C TRP A 118 -10.33 8.94 9.11
N VAL A 119 -10.14 10.04 9.84
CA VAL A 119 -9.84 11.36 9.27
C VAL A 119 -8.76 12.09 10.04
N ASP A 120 -7.83 12.69 9.32
CA ASP A 120 -6.83 13.57 9.90
C ASP A 120 -7.49 14.74 10.64
N GLN A 121 -7.05 15.01 11.87
CA GLN A 121 -7.56 16.12 12.68
C GLN A 121 -6.77 17.41 12.42
N GLY A 122 -6.55 17.72 11.14
CA GLY A 122 -5.90 18.95 10.69
C GLY A 122 -6.87 20.11 10.62
N LEU A 123 -6.49 21.27 11.16
CA LEU A 123 -7.31 22.47 11.15
C LEU A 123 -6.95 23.39 9.99
N LEU A 124 -7.94 23.84 9.23
CA LEU A 124 -7.72 24.71 8.08
C LEU A 124 -7.36 26.12 8.54
N LYS A 125 -6.18 26.62 8.17
CA LYS A 125 -5.87 28.05 8.26
C LYS A 125 -6.29 28.74 6.98
N HIS A 126 -7.24 29.67 7.10
CA HIS A 126 -7.52 30.67 6.07
C HIS A 126 -6.51 31.82 6.23
N GLY A 127 -5.94 32.27 5.12
CA GLY A 127 -5.18 33.52 5.08
C GLY A 127 -5.59 34.34 3.87
N ASP A 128 -5.52 35.67 3.99
CA ASP A 128 -6.00 36.60 2.95
C ASP A 128 -5.15 36.59 1.67
N SER A 129 -3.94 36.01 1.73
CA SER A 129 -2.99 35.91 0.60
C SER A 129 -2.14 34.64 0.57
N THR A 130 -2.33 33.70 1.51
CA THR A 130 -1.56 32.45 1.58
C THR A 130 -2.37 31.27 1.05
N PRO A 131 -1.74 30.29 0.37
CA PRO A 131 -2.42 29.05 0.02
C PRO A 131 -2.97 28.38 1.28
N LYS A 132 -4.14 27.75 1.15
CA LYS A 132 -4.79 26.96 2.21
C LYS A 132 -3.80 25.96 2.80
N LYS A 133 -3.69 25.92 4.13
CA LYS A 133 -2.82 24.99 4.86
C LYS A 133 -3.59 24.28 5.97
N TRP A 134 -3.36 22.98 6.09
CA TRP A 134 -3.76 22.20 7.24
C TRP A 134 -2.69 22.36 8.33
N LEU A 135 -3.13 22.78 9.51
CA LEU A 135 -2.30 22.97 10.69
C LEU A 135 -2.55 21.85 11.71
N TYR A 136 -1.55 21.60 12.55
CA TYR A 136 -1.61 20.62 13.64
C TYR A 136 -1.01 21.20 14.93
N GLY A 137 -0.79 20.37 15.96
CA GLY A 137 -0.27 20.83 17.26
C GLY A 137 1.00 21.68 17.15
N GLY A 138 1.02 22.80 17.87
CA GLY A 138 2.10 23.78 17.87
C GLY A 138 1.95 24.92 16.86
N ASP A 139 1.20 24.74 15.77
CA ASP A 139 0.99 25.79 14.77
C ASP A 139 0.09 26.95 15.29
N PHE A 140 -0.62 26.72 16.39
CA PHE A 140 -1.46 27.71 17.07
C PHE A 140 -0.78 28.34 18.29
N GLY A 141 0.49 28.02 18.55
CA GLY A 141 1.22 28.45 19.74
C GLY A 141 0.87 27.66 21.00
N ASP A 142 0.13 26.56 20.88
CA ASP A 142 -0.21 25.63 21.95
C ASP A 142 1.05 24.91 22.47
N THR A 143 1.20 24.85 23.80
CA THR A 143 2.30 24.16 24.49
C THR A 143 1.82 23.67 25.87
N PRO A 144 2.04 22.38 26.22
CA PRO A 144 2.65 21.33 25.40
C PRO A 144 1.76 20.93 24.21
N ASN A 145 2.37 20.32 23.18
CA ASN A 145 1.68 19.73 22.04
C ASN A 145 2.42 18.49 21.53
N ASP A 146 1.70 17.62 20.82
CA ASP A 146 2.21 16.37 20.22
C ASP A 146 2.33 16.46 18.69
N LYS A 147 2.45 17.68 18.16
CA LYS A 147 2.70 17.96 16.74
C LYS A 147 1.69 17.26 15.82
N GLN A 148 2.18 16.53 14.82
CA GLN A 148 1.37 15.88 13.79
C GLN A 148 0.75 14.55 14.26
N PHE A 149 0.85 14.19 15.54
CA PHE A 149 0.26 12.96 16.08
C PHE A 149 -1.27 12.93 15.97
N CYS A 150 -1.93 14.07 15.76
CA CYS A 150 -3.36 14.15 15.47
C CYS A 150 -3.75 13.83 14.00
N LEU A 151 -2.78 13.55 13.13
CA LEU A 151 -3.00 13.24 11.71
C LEU A 151 -2.83 11.74 11.48
N ASN A 152 -3.87 10.95 11.79
CA ASN A 152 -3.86 9.48 11.70
C ASN A 152 -4.86 8.92 10.70
N GLY A 153 -5.44 9.76 9.84
CA GLY A 153 -6.61 9.41 9.06
C GLY A 153 -6.31 8.58 7.82
N LEU A 154 -7.25 7.68 7.50
CA LEU A 154 -7.39 7.14 6.15
C LEU A 154 -7.79 8.20 5.12
N ILE A 155 -8.35 9.33 5.54
CA ILE A 155 -8.67 10.46 4.67
C ILE A 155 -8.15 11.79 5.23
N TRP A 156 -7.84 12.70 4.32
CA TRP A 156 -7.45 14.07 4.66
C TRP A 156 -8.64 14.86 5.24
N PRO A 157 -8.39 15.93 6.00
CA PRO A 157 -9.48 16.74 6.54
C PRO A 157 -10.27 17.39 5.39
N GLY A 158 -11.60 17.48 5.53
CA GLY A 158 -12.47 18.05 4.51
C GLY A 158 -12.67 17.17 3.25
N SER A 159 -12.08 15.98 3.18
CA SER A 159 -12.40 15.01 2.13
C SER A 159 -13.83 14.52 2.33
N ASN A 160 -14.69 14.69 1.31
CA ASN A 160 -15.97 14.00 1.26
C ASN A 160 -15.85 12.81 0.29
N PRO A 161 -15.72 11.57 0.80
CA PRO A 161 -15.60 10.38 -0.05
C PRO A 161 -16.79 10.21 -0.99
N ALA A 162 -17.99 10.68 -0.61
CA ALA A 162 -19.19 10.58 -1.43
C ALA A 162 -19.20 11.53 -2.64
N SER A 163 -18.35 12.56 -2.64
CA SER A 163 -18.36 13.59 -3.69
C SER A 163 -17.43 13.31 -4.86
N GLY A 164 -16.62 12.25 -4.80
CA GLY A 164 -15.67 11.90 -5.88
C GLY A 164 -14.67 13.00 -6.25
N HIS A 165 -14.59 14.09 -5.48
CA HIS A 165 -13.79 15.24 -5.85
C HIS A 165 -12.29 14.97 -5.65
N GLU A 166 -11.61 15.05 -6.79
CA GLU A 166 -10.18 14.97 -7.02
C GLU A 166 -9.38 15.93 -6.12
N GLY A 167 -8.31 15.41 -5.50
CA GLY A 167 -7.27 16.26 -4.91
C GLY A 167 -6.37 15.61 -3.85
N GLY A 168 -6.80 14.52 -3.21
CA GLY A 168 -5.98 13.82 -2.21
C GLY A 168 -5.66 12.41 -2.65
N GLN A 169 -4.40 12.00 -2.59
CA GLN A 169 -4.06 10.57 -2.61
C GLN A 169 -4.87 9.89 -1.51
N VAL A 170 -5.79 9.00 -1.93
CA VAL A 170 -6.44 8.05 -1.02
C VAL A 170 -5.32 7.09 -0.59
N PRO A 171 -4.99 6.99 0.71
CA PRO A 171 -3.97 6.06 1.20
C PRO A 171 -4.23 4.65 0.70
N ALA A 172 -3.18 3.88 0.42
CA ALA A 172 -3.30 2.52 -0.13
C ALA A 172 -4.22 1.59 0.70
N ALA A 173 -4.38 1.86 2.00
CA ALA A 173 -5.31 1.15 2.87
C ALA A 173 -6.80 1.40 2.56
N ALA A 174 -7.16 2.59 2.09
CA ALA A 174 -8.52 2.88 1.63
C ALA A 174 -8.83 2.27 0.25
N ASN A 175 -7.79 1.79 -0.47
CA ASN A 175 -7.93 0.96 -1.67
C ASN A 175 -7.82 -0.56 -1.36
N TRP A 176 -7.86 -0.95 -0.07
CA TRP A 176 -7.77 -2.35 0.30
C TRP A 176 -9.02 -3.12 -0.13
N ASN A 177 -8.83 -4.13 -0.97
CA ASN A 177 -9.91 -4.99 -1.42
C ASN A 177 -10.11 -6.19 -0.47
N PRO A 178 -11.26 -6.28 0.24
CA PRO A 178 -11.55 -7.43 1.10
C PRO A 178 -12.01 -8.69 0.34
N ALA A 179 -12.24 -8.64 -0.97
CA ALA A 179 -12.67 -9.78 -1.76
C ALA A 179 -11.51 -10.38 -2.57
N ARG A 180 -11.24 -11.67 -2.40
CA ARG A 180 -10.23 -12.41 -3.18
C ARG A 180 -10.89 -13.13 -4.35
N VAL A 181 -10.47 -12.87 -5.58
CA VAL A 181 -10.82 -13.72 -6.73
C VAL A 181 -9.76 -14.81 -6.85
N CYS A 182 -10.17 -16.07 -6.90
CA CYS A 182 -9.22 -17.18 -6.89
C CYS A 182 -8.45 -17.31 -8.21
N ARG A 183 -7.16 -17.67 -8.11
CA ARG A 183 -6.36 -18.10 -9.28
C ARG A 183 -6.88 -19.45 -9.81
N PRO A 184 -7.03 -19.65 -11.13
CA PRO A 184 -7.52 -20.90 -11.70
C PRO A 184 -6.59 -22.13 -11.58
N GLN A 185 -5.38 -22.00 -11.03
CA GLN A 185 -4.30 -22.97 -11.29
C GLN A 185 -4.20 -24.18 -10.34
N ASN A 186 -4.93 -24.23 -9.21
CA ASN A 186 -4.85 -25.38 -8.30
C ASN A 186 -6.25 -25.86 -7.90
N ALA A 187 -6.74 -26.90 -8.58
CA ALA A 187 -8.02 -27.55 -8.35
C ALA A 187 -8.18 -28.25 -6.96
N GLY A 188 -7.34 -27.94 -5.97
CA GLY A 188 -7.30 -28.66 -4.68
C GLY A 188 -7.47 -27.82 -3.41
N ALA A 189 -7.49 -26.48 -3.49
CA ALA A 189 -7.66 -25.62 -2.32
C ALA A 189 -8.40 -24.32 -2.68
N ALA A 190 -9.61 -24.45 -3.22
CA ALA A 190 -10.47 -23.31 -3.47
C ALA A 190 -11.13 -22.89 -2.14
N GLN A 191 -10.71 -21.76 -1.57
CA GLN A 191 -11.56 -21.07 -0.60
C GLN A 191 -12.58 -20.24 -1.39
N PRO A 192 -13.89 -20.40 -1.14
CA PRO A 192 -14.91 -19.67 -1.87
C PRO A 192 -14.77 -18.16 -1.64
N LEU A 193 -14.95 -17.37 -2.69
CA LEU A 193 -15.22 -15.95 -2.57
C LEU A 193 -16.54 -15.80 -1.80
N LEU A 194 -16.46 -15.42 -0.53
CA LEU A 194 -17.63 -15.02 0.25
C LEU A 194 -18.01 -13.59 -0.17
N ILE A 195 -18.85 -13.48 -1.20
CA ILE A 195 -19.63 -12.26 -1.41
C ILE A 195 -20.78 -12.36 -0.41
N SER A 196 -20.67 -11.63 0.71
CA SER A 196 -21.65 -11.68 1.81
C SER A 196 -23.04 -11.17 1.40
N ASP A 197 -23.15 -10.49 0.26
CA ASP A 197 -24.43 -10.06 -0.30
C ASP A 197 -24.36 -9.85 -1.83
N PRO A 198 -24.65 -10.87 -2.66
CA PRO A 198 -24.56 -10.75 -4.12
C PRO A 198 -25.74 -10.01 -4.76
N ARG A 199 -26.65 -9.42 -3.97
CA ARG A 199 -27.96 -8.95 -4.46
C ARG A 199 -27.91 -7.98 -5.65
N HIS A 200 -26.77 -7.34 -5.93
CA HIS A 200 -26.60 -6.42 -7.06
C HIS A 200 -25.19 -6.44 -7.66
N ALA A 201 -24.51 -7.58 -7.81
CA ALA A 201 -23.11 -7.61 -8.28
C ALA A 201 -22.94 -8.15 -9.71
N CYS A 202 -22.16 -7.47 -10.56
CA CYS A 202 -21.67 -7.94 -11.87
C CYS A 202 -20.18 -8.33 -11.76
N VAL A 203 -19.75 -9.39 -12.46
CA VAL A 203 -18.33 -9.78 -12.53
C VAL A 203 -17.82 -9.59 -13.96
N CYS A 204 -16.79 -8.76 -14.12
CA CYS A 204 -16.10 -8.49 -15.39
C CYS A 204 -14.67 -9.06 -15.32
N ALA A 205 -14.12 -9.61 -16.41
CA ALA A 205 -12.75 -10.12 -16.43
C ALA A 205 -11.93 -9.56 -17.61
N VAL A 206 -11.15 -8.51 -17.36
CA VAL A 206 -10.39 -7.77 -18.37
C VAL A 206 -8.98 -8.36 -18.53
N LEU A 207 -8.54 -8.71 -19.74
CA LEU A 207 -7.13 -9.05 -19.99
C LEU A 207 -6.30 -7.78 -20.23
N ALA A 208 -5.08 -7.73 -19.70
CA ALA A 208 -4.23 -6.53 -19.74
C ALA A 208 -3.79 -6.10 -21.16
N ARG A 209 -4.14 -6.84 -22.22
CA ARG A 209 -4.01 -6.43 -23.64
C ARG A 209 -5.30 -6.65 -24.45
N GLY A 210 -6.45 -6.44 -23.82
CA GLY A 210 -7.78 -6.47 -24.44
C GLY A 210 -8.86 -6.78 -23.40
N SER A 211 -9.95 -6.02 -23.36
CA SER A 211 -11.05 -6.32 -22.44
C SER A 211 -11.89 -7.48 -22.97
N LEU A 212 -11.99 -8.57 -22.21
CA LEU A 212 -13.03 -9.56 -22.41
C LEU A 212 -14.17 -9.25 -21.43
N GLN A 213 -15.26 -8.67 -21.91
CA GLN A 213 -16.47 -8.68 -21.09
C GLN A 213 -16.97 -10.13 -21.03
N LEU A 214 -16.81 -10.79 -19.89
CA LEU A 214 -17.49 -12.05 -19.66
C LEU A 214 -19.00 -11.74 -19.58
N PRO A 215 -19.88 -12.56 -20.19
CA PRO A 215 -21.31 -12.34 -20.09
C PRO A 215 -21.67 -12.33 -18.61
N ALA A 216 -22.41 -11.31 -18.19
CA ALA A 216 -22.98 -11.19 -16.87
C ALA A 216 -23.92 -12.39 -16.63
N ALA A 217 -23.37 -13.51 -16.20
CA ALA A 217 -24.17 -14.58 -15.65
C ALA A 217 -24.74 -14.00 -14.37
N GLY A 218 -26.02 -13.64 -14.38
CA GLY A 218 -26.73 -13.14 -13.21
C GLY A 218 -26.54 -14.13 -12.06
N LEU A 219 -25.66 -13.79 -11.13
CA LEU A 219 -25.40 -14.61 -9.95
C LEU A 219 -26.56 -14.38 -8.99
N ALA A 220 -27.30 -15.44 -8.67
CA ALA A 220 -28.33 -15.36 -7.66
C ALA A 220 -27.69 -15.15 -6.27
N PRO A 221 -28.39 -14.51 -5.31
CA PRO A 221 -27.91 -14.36 -3.94
C PRO A 221 -27.44 -15.70 -3.34
N GLY A 222 -26.27 -15.71 -2.70
CA GLY A 222 -25.66 -16.90 -2.10
C GLY A 222 -24.93 -17.85 -3.06
N GLN A 223 -24.92 -17.61 -4.37
CA GLN A 223 -24.10 -18.41 -5.29
C GLN A 223 -22.64 -18.00 -5.21
N ALA A 224 -21.79 -18.94 -4.79
CA ALA A 224 -20.36 -18.82 -4.99
C ALA A 224 -20.04 -18.98 -6.47
N VAL A 225 -19.35 -18.01 -7.08
CA VAL A 225 -18.63 -18.26 -8.34
C VAL A 225 -17.45 -19.14 -7.98
N THR A 226 -17.60 -20.45 -8.13
CA THR A 226 -16.46 -21.35 -8.01
C THR A 226 -15.58 -21.16 -9.24
N SER A 227 -14.29 -21.45 -9.08
CA SER A 227 -13.31 -21.52 -10.17
C SER A 227 -13.75 -22.42 -11.33
N ALA A 228 -14.80 -23.25 -11.17
CA ALA A 228 -15.40 -24.06 -12.22
C ALA A 228 -15.96 -23.25 -13.40
N TRP A 229 -16.42 -22.00 -13.18
CA TRP A 229 -16.89 -21.13 -14.27
C TRP A 229 -15.73 -20.55 -15.10
N LEU A 230 -14.62 -20.21 -14.43
CA LEU A 230 -13.35 -19.82 -15.05
C LEU A 230 -12.62 -21.01 -15.70
N ALA A 231 -12.93 -22.25 -15.29
CA ALA A 231 -12.41 -23.47 -15.89
C ALA A 231 -13.09 -23.83 -17.23
N SER A 232 -13.96 -22.96 -17.76
CA SER A 232 -14.50 -23.16 -19.10
C SER A 232 -13.38 -23.13 -20.15
N SER A 233 -13.55 -23.98 -21.16
CA SER A 233 -12.71 -24.08 -22.37
C SER A 233 -12.44 -22.73 -23.05
N SER A 234 -13.29 -21.72 -22.83
CA SER A 234 -13.20 -20.38 -23.40
C SER A 234 -11.99 -19.58 -22.95
N LEU A 235 -11.53 -19.69 -21.69
CA LEU A 235 -10.33 -18.97 -21.20
C LEU A 235 -9.05 -19.55 -21.78
N SER A 236 -8.96 -20.89 -21.85
CA SER A 236 -7.81 -21.56 -22.47
C SER A 236 -7.77 -21.27 -23.97
N GLU A 237 -8.91 -21.27 -24.67
CA GLU A 237 -8.99 -20.87 -26.08
C GLU A 237 -8.56 -19.40 -26.29
N LEU A 238 -8.97 -18.49 -25.41
CA LEU A 238 -8.59 -17.08 -25.49
C LEU A 238 -7.07 -16.91 -25.35
N VAL A 239 -6.46 -17.55 -24.35
CA VAL A 239 -5.01 -17.50 -24.13
C VAL A 239 -4.25 -18.08 -25.32
N THR A 240 -4.74 -19.18 -25.91
CA THR A 240 -4.09 -19.86 -27.03
C THR A 240 -4.18 -19.06 -28.34
N ARG A 241 -5.20 -18.19 -28.48
CA ARG A 241 -5.42 -17.36 -29.67
C ARG A 241 -4.69 -16.02 -29.66
N MET A 242 -4.12 -15.58 -28.54
CA MET A 242 -3.43 -14.29 -28.45
C MET A 242 -1.97 -14.42 -28.92
N PRO A 243 -1.59 -13.81 -30.07
CA PRO A 243 -0.25 -13.95 -30.64
C PRO A 243 0.68 -12.88 -30.05
N VAL A 244 0.95 -12.95 -28.74
CA VAL A 244 1.77 -11.94 -28.06
C VAL A 244 2.92 -12.56 -27.29
N ALA A 245 4.14 -12.18 -27.67
CA ALA A 245 5.30 -12.30 -26.81
C ALA A 245 5.15 -11.32 -25.64
N GLY A 246 5.14 -11.81 -24.41
CA GLY A 246 5.08 -10.99 -23.20
C GLY A 246 4.31 -11.62 -22.05
N GLU A 247 4.22 -10.87 -20.94
CA GLU A 247 3.42 -11.25 -19.79
C GLU A 247 1.93 -11.07 -20.07
N LEU A 248 1.13 -12.06 -19.65
CA LEU A 248 -0.32 -12.03 -19.73
C LEU A 248 -0.91 -11.91 -18.32
N TRP A 249 -1.88 -11.02 -18.16
CA TRP A 249 -2.55 -10.76 -16.90
C TRP A 249 -4.06 -10.72 -17.10
N LEU A 250 -4.80 -11.34 -16.18
CA LEU A 250 -6.24 -11.30 -16.08
C LEU A 250 -6.62 -10.44 -14.87
N ASN A 251 -7.37 -9.37 -15.11
CA ASN A 251 -8.01 -8.56 -14.09
C ASN A 251 -9.45 -9.03 -13.94
N VAL A 252 -9.93 -9.21 -12.72
CA VAL A 252 -11.33 -9.51 -12.44
C VAL A 252 -11.87 -8.42 -11.55
N GLU A 253 -13.01 -7.85 -11.91
CA GLU A 253 -13.66 -6.74 -11.22
C GLU A 253 -15.10 -7.11 -10.88
N VAL A 254 -15.56 -6.72 -9.70
CA VAL A 254 -16.94 -6.90 -9.24
C VAL A 254 -17.55 -5.51 -9.04
N THR A 255 -18.65 -5.22 -9.72
CA THR A 255 -19.29 -3.89 -9.69
C THR A 255 -20.76 -3.96 -9.30
N LEU A 256 -21.33 -2.86 -8.79
CA LEU A 256 -22.77 -2.76 -8.57
C LEU A 256 -23.54 -2.77 -9.91
N LEU A 257 -24.62 -3.54 -9.98
CA LEU A 257 -25.55 -3.56 -11.11
C LEU A 257 -26.47 -2.34 -11.07
N ASP A 258 -27.08 -2.10 -9.91
CA ASP A 258 -28.02 -1.02 -9.66
C ASP A 258 -27.44 -0.01 -8.67
N ALA A 259 -27.91 1.23 -8.75
CA ALA A 259 -27.56 2.25 -7.77
C ALA A 259 -28.16 1.91 -6.40
N THR A 260 -27.40 2.21 -5.35
CA THR A 260 -27.81 2.09 -3.95
C THR A 260 -27.75 3.48 -3.29
N PRO A 261 -28.33 3.66 -2.09
CA PRO A 261 -28.23 4.94 -1.38
C PRO A 261 -26.80 5.43 -1.08
N TRP A 262 -25.80 4.54 -1.13
CA TRP A 262 -24.41 4.84 -0.77
C TRP A 262 -23.45 4.82 -1.97
N ALA A 263 -23.85 4.28 -3.13
CA ALA A 263 -23.01 4.26 -4.33
C ALA A 263 -23.84 4.11 -5.62
N PRO A 264 -23.38 4.68 -6.75
CA PRO A 264 -24.05 4.53 -8.04
C PRO A 264 -23.92 3.12 -8.63
N ALA A 265 -24.76 2.81 -9.63
CA ALA A 265 -24.56 1.64 -10.49
C ALA A 265 -23.17 1.70 -11.15
N GLY A 266 -22.54 0.54 -11.32
CA GLY A 266 -21.18 0.39 -11.84
C GLY A 266 -20.06 0.62 -10.81
N HIS A 267 -20.38 0.97 -9.56
CA HIS A 267 -19.36 1.17 -8.53
C HIS A 267 -18.56 -0.12 -8.25
N LEU A 268 -17.22 -0.03 -8.25
CA LEU A 268 -16.31 -1.15 -8.01
C LEU A 268 -16.34 -1.59 -6.55
N LEU A 269 -16.80 -2.81 -6.31
CA LEU A 269 -16.85 -3.45 -4.99
C LEU A 269 -15.58 -4.22 -4.65
N ALA A 270 -15.00 -4.87 -5.66
CA ALA A 270 -13.83 -5.73 -5.50
C ALA A 270 -13.08 -5.89 -6.81
N TRP A 271 -11.78 -6.16 -6.74
CA TRP A 271 -10.97 -6.48 -7.91
C TRP A 271 -9.76 -7.36 -7.58
N GLU A 272 -9.30 -8.18 -8.52
CA GLU A 272 -8.10 -8.97 -8.37
C GLU A 272 -7.34 -9.04 -9.69
N GLN A 273 -6.03 -9.22 -9.63
CA GLN A 273 -5.22 -9.43 -10.82
C GLN A 273 -4.41 -10.73 -10.68
N CYS A 274 -4.51 -11.61 -11.68
CA CYS A 274 -3.72 -12.83 -11.74
C CYS A 274 -2.90 -12.92 -13.03
N ALA A 275 -1.62 -13.25 -12.86
CA ALA A 275 -0.75 -13.61 -13.98
C ALA A 275 -1.26 -14.90 -14.63
N LEU A 276 -1.37 -14.90 -15.94
CA LEU A 276 -1.70 -16.06 -16.75
C LEU A 276 -0.42 -16.76 -17.22
N PRO A 277 -0.50 -18.05 -17.63
CA PRO A 277 0.64 -18.73 -18.22
C PRO A 277 1.19 -17.92 -19.39
N HIS A 278 2.46 -17.54 -19.29
CA HIS A 278 3.19 -16.92 -20.39
C HIS A 278 3.31 -17.93 -21.53
N ILE A 279 2.98 -17.52 -22.76
CA ILE A 279 3.45 -18.24 -23.94
C ILE A 279 4.90 -17.79 -24.12
N SER A 280 5.84 -18.57 -23.58
CA SER A 280 7.26 -18.43 -23.92
C SER A 280 7.43 -18.82 -25.38
N GLN A 281 7.15 -17.89 -26.30
CA GLN A 281 8.04 -17.83 -27.44
C GLN A 281 9.37 -17.42 -26.85
N GLN A 282 10.39 -18.28 -27.04
CA GLN A 282 11.77 -17.96 -26.69
C GLN A 282 11.98 -16.49 -27.03
N VAL A 283 12.13 -15.63 -26.01
CA VAL A 283 12.53 -14.24 -26.24
C VAL A 283 13.75 -14.40 -27.13
N PRO A 284 13.74 -13.91 -28.39
CA PRO A 284 14.91 -14.01 -29.23
C PRO A 284 16.03 -13.46 -28.35
N ARG A 285 17.05 -14.28 -28.04
CA ARG A 285 18.24 -13.81 -27.31
C ARG A 285 18.52 -12.44 -27.89
N PRO A 286 18.61 -11.37 -27.08
CA PRO A 286 18.69 -10.01 -27.60
C PRO A 286 19.63 -10.08 -28.76
N VAL A 287 19.06 -9.97 -29.96
CA VAL A 287 19.86 -10.11 -31.16
C VAL A 287 20.76 -8.92 -30.97
N ILE A 288 22.04 -9.14 -30.71
CA ILE A 288 23.03 -8.14 -31.05
C ILE A 288 22.73 -7.98 -32.53
N MET A 289 21.93 -6.97 -32.87
CA MET A 289 21.50 -6.74 -34.24
C MET A 289 22.79 -6.41 -34.93
N ARG A 290 23.46 -7.42 -35.49
CA ARG A 290 24.53 -7.29 -36.47
C ARG A 290 23.90 -6.79 -37.78
N ASP A 291 22.98 -5.83 -37.64
CA ASP A 291 22.29 -5.16 -38.71
C ASP A 291 23.10 -3.92 -39.04
N ALA A 292 23.19 -3.61 -40.33
CA ALA A 292 23.89 -2.46 -40.86
C ALA A 292 23.29 -1.11 -40.37
N SER A 293 22.21 -1.16 -39.59
CA SER A 293 21.57 -0.02 -38.93
C SER A 293 22.19 0.39 -37.59
N MET A 294 23.16 -0.37 -37.05
CA MET A 294 23.90 0.06 -35.86
C MET A 294 25.00 1.05 -36.24
N PHE A 295 24.78 2.33 -35.95
CA PHE A 295 25.79 3.36 -36.17
C PHE A 295 26.98 3.17 -35.22
N PRO A 296 28.22 3.35 -35.69
CA PRO A 296 29.40 3.28 -34.84
C PRO A 296 29.33 4.35 -33.75
N LEU A 297 29.75 3.98 -32.55
CA LEU A 297 29.95 4.89 -31.43
C LEU A 297 31.39 5.39 -31.46
N ALA A 298 31.57 6.70 -31.56
CA ALA A 298 32.87 7.32 -31.41
C ALA A 298 33.15 7.54 -29.91
N VAL A 299 34.33 7.12 -29.46
CA VAL A 299 34.80 7.34 -28.09
C VAL A 299 35.96 8.33 -28.12
N SER A 300 35.85 9.41 -27.36
CA SER A 300 36.88 10.43 -27.18
C SER A 300 37.06 10.76 -25.70
N GLU A 301 38.21 11.36 -25.37
CA GLU A 301 38.44 11.98 -24.06
C GLU A 301 38.37 13.50 -24.25
N GLU A 302 37.47 14.16 -23.51
CA GLU A 302 37.26 15.60 -23.61
C GLU A 302 36.97 16.19 -22.22
N THR A 303 37.16 17.50 -22.08
CA THR A 303 36.76 18.22 -20.87
C THR A 303 35.31 18.67 -20.98
N VAL A 304 34.44 18.20 -20.10
CA VAL A 304 33.03 18.64 -20.00
C VAL A 304 32.79 19.27 -18.64
N ARG A 305 32.25 20.49 -18.63
CA ARG A 305 31.97 21.27 -17.40
C ARG A 305 33.19 21.38 -16.46
N GLY A 306 34.40 21.47 -17.02
CA GLY A 306 35.65 21.60 -16.27
C GLY A 306 36.26 20.27 -15.78
N VAL A 307 35.71 19.12 -16.17
CA VAL A 307 36.16 17.80 -15.73
C VAL A 307 36.51 16.92 -16.92
N GLN A 308 37.59 16.13 -16.80
CA GLN A 308 37.93 15.09 -17.78
C GLN A 308 36.84 14.03 -17.84
N ALA A 309 36.37 13.74 -19.05
CA ALA A 309 35.29 12.81 -19.27
C ALA A 309 35.50 12.00 -20.55
N THR A 310 35.14 10.72 -20.48
CA THR A 310 34.98 9.91 -21.68
C THR A 310 33.67 10.28 -22.36
N ILE A 311 33.73 10.69 -23.61
CA ILE A 311 32.56 11.03 -24.42
C ILE A 311 32.27 9.90 -25.40
N VAL A 312 31.03 9.44 -25.39
CA VAL A 312 30.51 8.44 -26.31
C VAL A 312 29.51 9.14 -27.22
N ARG A 313 29.78 9.19 -28.53
CA ARG A 313 28.95 9.86 -29.54
C ARG A 313 28.35 8.83 -30.48
N GLY A 314 27.05 8.94 -30.74
CA GLY A 314 26.35 8.14 -31.74
C GLY A 314 25.78 9.03 -32.85
N SER A 315 24.94 8.43 -33.69
CA SER A 315 24.22 9.17 -34.73
C SER A 315 23.14 10.09 -34.15
N SER A 316 22.64 11.00 -34.99
CA SER A 316 21.50 11.89 -34.66
C SER A 316 21.71 12.73 -33.39
N GLY A 317 22.96 13.11 -33.11
CA GLY A 317 23.31 13.94 -31.94
C GLY A 317 23.19 13.22 -30.60
N PHE A 318 23.17 11.87 -30.58
CA PHE A 318 23.32 11.13 -29.34
C PHE A 318 24.72 11.34 -28.75
N GLN A 319 24.79 11.73 -27.48
CA GLN A 319 26.04 11.85 -26.75
C GLN A 319 25.86 11.47 -25.29
N VAL A 320 26.84 10.77 -24.74
CA VAL A 320 26.98 10.50 -23.31
C VAL A 320 28.35 10.99 -22.86
N ALA A 321 28.40 11.77 -21.77
CA ALA A 321 29.65 12.15 -21.10
C ALA A 321 29.76 11.45 -19.75
N VAL A 322 30.85 10.72 -19.53
CA VAL A 322 31.13 10.04 -18.26
C VAL A 322 32.36 10.68 -17.63
N ALA A 323 32.12 11.47 -16.59
CA ALA A 323 33.16 12.21 -15.88
C ALA A 323 34.02 11.29 -15.01
N HIS A 324 35.32 11.55 -15.00
CA HIS A 324 36.31 10.78 -14.25
C HIS A 324 36.49 11.28 -12.80
N ASP A 325 35.94 12.44 -12.46
CA ASP A 325 35.99 12.99 -11.09
C ASP A 325 35.05 12.27 -10.11
N GLY A 326 34.05 11.55 -10.63
CA GLY A 326 33.07 10.84 -9.85
C GLY A 326 31.64 11.28 -9.86
N SER A 327 31.35 12.34 -10.58
CA SER A 327 29.98 12.69 -10.89
C SER A 327 29.28 11.62 -11.76
N GLY A 328 30.05 10.69 -12.36
CA GLY A 328 29.52 9.57 -13.13
C GLY A 328 29.01 10.05 -14.48
N LEU A 329 27.74 9.79 -14.79
CA LEU A 329 27.11 10.27 -16.03
C LEU A 329 26.87 11.78 -15.92
N ALA A 330 27.78 12.59 -16.46
CA ALA A 330 27.73 14.04 -16.35
C ALA A 330 26.81 14.71 -17.39
N GLU A 331 26.63 14.06 -18.54
CA GLU A 331 25.75 14.57 -19.59
C GLU A 331 25.14 13.41 -20.39
N LEU A 332 23.89 13.58 -20.79
CA LEU A 332 23.22 12.78 -21.81
C LEU A 332 22.55 13.77 -22.76
N ARG A 333 22.82 13.65 -24.06
CA ARG A 333 22.20 14.47 -25.11
C ARG A 333 21.43 13.60 -26.09
N ALA A 334 20.30 14.15 -26.52
CA ALA A 334 19.52 13.65 -27.64
C ALA A 334 19.35 14.82 -28.62
N GLY A 335 20.07 14.77 -29.75
CA GLY A 335 20.18 15.91 -30.67
C GLY A 335 20.96 17.06 -30.03
N ASP A 336 20.38 18.26 -30.07
CA ASP A 336 20.96 19.47 -29.49
C ASP A 336 20.65 19.63 -27.99
N ARG A 337 19.73 18.83 -27.42
CA ARG A 337 19.25 18.98 -26.03
C ARG A 337 20.02 18.12 -25.05
N SER A 338 20.41 18.72 -23.92
CA SER A 338 20.80 17.99 -22.72
C SER A 338 19.54 17.52 -21.98
N VAL A 339 19.49 16.24 -21.61
CA VAL A 339 18.34 15.64 -20.92
C VAL A 339 18.57 15.43 -19.42
N LEU A 340 19.77 15.74 -18.93
CA LEU A 340 20.14 15.60 -17.52
C LEU A 340 20.59 16.94 -16.94
N GLN A 341 20.00 17.31 -15.81
CA GLN A 341 20.54 18.37 -14.97
C GLN A 341 21.77 17.88 -14.19
N SER A 342 21.70 16.65 -13.66
CA SER A 342 22.77 15.92 -12.99
C SER A 342 22.68 14.43 -13.28
N GLY A 343 23.79 13.72 -13.14
CA GLY A 343 23.84 12.27 -13.28
C GLY A 343 23.10 11.52 -12.18
N PRO A 344 22.67 10.27 -12.44
CA PRO A 344 22.25 9.36 -11.38
C PRO A 344 23.40 9.10 -10.41
N ALA A 345 23.10 9.19 -9.12
CA ALA A 345 23.99 8.83 -8.03
C ALA A 345 23.36 7.73 -7.16
N PRO A 346 24.15 6.85 -6.53
CA PRO A 346 23.62 5.90 -5.56
C PRO A 346 22.90 6.63 -4.42
N CYS A 347 21.67 6.23 -4.12
CA CYS A 347 20.87 6.79 -3.02
C CYS A 347 20.38 5.67 -2.11
N PHE A 348 20.78 5.71 -0.84
CA PHE A 348 20.43 4.73 0.19
C PHE A 348 19.59 5.33 1.31
N TYR A 349 18.99 6.48 1.05
CA TYR A 349 18.19 7.24 2.01
C TYR A 349 16.88 7.69 1.37
N ARG A 350 15.84 7.79 2.19
CA ARG A 350 14.55 8.37 1.78
C ARG A 350 14.11 9.42 2.79
N ALA A 351 13.27 10.34 2.36
CA ALA A 351 12.55 11.20 3.29
C ALA A 351 11.77 10.31 4.28
N ARG A 352 11.96 10.56 5.58
CA ARG A 352 11.41 9.72 6.65
C ARG A 352 9.90 9.89 6.74
N THR A 353 9.17 8.78 6.71
CA THR A 353 7.74 8.76 7.06
C THR A 353 7.56 8.96 8.57
N ASP A 354 6.33 9.15 9.05
CA ASP A 354 6.08 9.24 10.49
C ASP A 354 6.37 7.92 11.22
N ASN A 355 6.13 6.78 10.56
CA ASN A 355 6.57 5.47 11.05
C ASN A 355 8.09 5.36 11.22
N ASP A 356 8.88 5.96 10.31
CA ASP A 356 10.34 5.99 10.44
C ASP A 356 10.77 6.90 11.61
N LYS A 357 9.97 7.92 11.95
CA LYS A 357 10.25 8.87 13.05
C LYS A 357 9.76 8.39 14.42
N GLY A 358 8.75 7.50 14.46
CA GLY A 358 8.13 7.02 15.69
C GLY A 358 9.17 6.47 16.66
N GLU A 359 9.28 7.11 17.82
CA GLU A 359 10.35 6.86 18.78
C GLU A 359 9.76 6.58 20.16
N MET A 360 9.88 5.33 20.61
CA MET A 360 9.47 4.92 21.96
C MET A 360 10.54 5.27 23.01
N ALA A 361 11.82 5.33 22.59
CA ALA A 361 12.94 5.79 23.39
C ALA A 361 14.02 6.41 22.48
N PRO A 362 14.84 7.36 22.97
CA PRO A 362 15.83 8.04 22.14
C PRO A 362 16.75 7.07 21.38
N GLY A 363 16.84 7.25 20.06
CA GLY A 363 17.67 6.44 19.17
C GLY A 363 17.03 5.14 18.67
N THR A 364 15.81 4.78 19.09
CA THR A 364 15.21 3.48 18.71
C THR A 364 14.53 3.48 17.35
N SER A 365 14.09 4.65 16.86
CA SER A 365 13.39 4.73 15.57
C SER A 365 14.30 4.33 14.41
N PHE A 366 13.72 3.86 13.30
CA PHE A 366 14.50 3.60 12.08
C PHE A 366 15.19 4.88 11.59
N GLY A 367 14.46 5.99 11.60
CA GLY A 367 14.94 7.29 11.17
C GLY A 367 16.10 7.82 12.00
N SER A 368 16.09 7.62 13.33
CA SER A 368 17.20 7.97 14.22
C SER A 368 18.42 7.11 13.92
N ARG A 369 18.25 5.79 13.80
CA ARG A 369 19.34 4.86 13.46
C ARG A 369 19.99 5.16 12.10
N TRP A 370 19.19 5.47 11.08
CA TRP A 370 19.72 5.85 9.76
C TRP A 370 20.53 7.13 9.78
N ARG A 371 20.10 8.13 10.57
CA ARG A 371 20.85 9.37 10.73
C ARG A 371 22.15 9.15 11.49
N GLN A 372 22.10 8.39 12.58
CA GLN A 372 23.29 8.01 13.34
C GLN A 372 24.31 7.24 12.49
N ALA A 373 23.83 6.39 11.59
CA ALA A 373 24.66 5.69 10.62
C ALA A 373 25.12 6.56 9.43
N GLY A 374 24.70 7.83 9.35
CA GLY A 374 25.12 8.77 8.31
C GLY A 374 24.56 8.52 6.92
N LEU A 375 23.50 7.71 6.78
CA LEU A 375 22.96 7.34 5.45
C LEU A 375 22.47 8.56 4.64
N HIS A 376 22.07 9.62 5.32
CA HIS A 376 21.59 10.88 4.74
C HIS A 376 22.69 11.80 4.20
N GLN A 377 23.96 11.49 4.45
CA GLN A 377 25.12 12.33 4.11
C GLN A 377 26.21 11.53 3.40
N LEU A 378 25.87 10.36 2.84
CA LEU A 378 26.83 9.52 2.12
C LEU A 378 27.45 10.29 0.95
N ILE A 379 28.78 10.43 0.98
CA ILE A 379 29.58 11.02 -0.08
C ILE A 379 30.63 10.03 -0.61
N PRO A 380 31.04 10.14 -1.88
CA PRO A 380 32.18 9.39 -2.40
C PRO A 380 33.47 9.72 -1.64
N THR A 381 34.18 8.70 -1.15
CA THR A 381 35.47 8.88 -0.42
C THR A 381 36.65 9.18 -1.34
N ARG A 382 36.47 8.93 -2.64
CA ARG A 382 37.43 9.13 -3.72
C ARG A 382 36.67 9.24 -5.02
N ALA A 383 37.35 9.71 -6.07
CA ALA A 383 36.85 9.59 -7.43
C ALA A 383 36.45 8.11 -7.70
N PRO A 384 35.18 7.83 -7.99
CA PRO A 384 34.67 6.60 -8.58
C PRO A 384 35.57 6.11 -9.69
N ARG A 385 35.78 4.79 -9.67
CA ARG A 385 36.52 4.14 -10.74
C ARG A 385 35.61 4.04 -11.96
N VAL A 386 36.01 4.69 -13.04
CA VAL A 386 35.39 4.57 -14.36
C VAL A 386 36.23 3.61 -15.20
N VAL A 387 35.59 2.60 -15.78
CA VAL A 387 36.20 1.73 -16.79
C VAL A 387 35.30 1.76 -18.01
N VAL A 388 35.85 2.24 -19.12
CA VAL A 388 35.16 2.28 -20.42
C VAL A 388 35.83 1.26 -21.33
N GLU A 389 35.02 0.35 -21.87
CA GLU A 389 35.44 -0.66 -22.82
C GLU A 389 34.56 -0.52 -24.06
N GLN A 390 35.15 -0.59 -25.26
CA GLN A 390 34.39 -0.65 -26.51
C GLN A 390 34.48 -2.07 -27.10
N PRO A 391 33.68 -3.03 -26.60
CA PRO A 391 33.70 -4.42 -27.07
C PRO A 391 33.23 -4.57 -28.53
N HIS A 392 32.56 -3.57 -29.10
CA HIS A 392 32.14 -3.52 -30.50
C HIS A 392 32.07 -2.06 -30.97
N GLU A 393 32.24 -1.79 -32.27
CA GLU A 393 32.17 -0.42 -32.80
C GLU A 393 30.87 0.31 -32.44
N SER A 394 29.75 -0.42 -32.32
CA SER A 394 28.44 0.11 -31.95
C SER A 394 28.06 -0.11 -30.47
N MET A 395 28.97 -0.58 -29.62
CA MET A 395 28.69 -0.83 -28.21
C MET A 395 29.83 -0.35 -27.32
N VAL A 396 29.50 0.55 -26.40
CA VAL A 396 30.40 0.98 -25.33
C VAL A 396 29.84 0.50 -24.00
N LYS A 397 30.68 -0.17 -23.21
CA LYS A 397 30.39 -0.62 -21.86
C LYS A 397 31.08 0.29 -20.87
N VAL A 398 30.29 0.93 -20.03
CA VAL A 398 30.79 1.79 -18.94
C VAL A 398 30.53 1.09 -17.62
N LYS A 399 31.59 0.88 -16.84
CA LYS A 399 31.51 0.38 -15.47
C LYS A 399 31.93 1.48 -14.50
N LEU A 400 31.04 1.80 -13.58
CA LEU A 400 31.27 2.77 -12.50
C LEU A 400 31.33 2.04 -11.16
N SER A 401 32.29 2.39 -10.31
CA SER A 401 32.43 1.82 -8.96
C SER A 401 32.64 2.92 -7.93
N TRP A 402 31.72 3.05 -6.98
CA TRP A 402 31.78 4.02 -5.89
C TRP A 402 32.28 3.37 -4.59
N ARG A 403 32.95 4.17 -3.76
CA ARG A 403 33.17 3.88 -2.34
C ARG A 403 32.58 5.06 -1.57
N LEU A 404 31.61 4.80 -0.70
CA LEU A 404 30.85 5.82 0.00
C LEU A 404 31.15 5.77 1.50
N GLN A 405 31.14 6.93 2.15
CA GLN A 405 31.17 7.04 3.61
C GLN A 405 30.19 8.14 4.07
N PRO A 406 29.66 8.03 5.30
CA PRO A 406 28.97 9.12 5.98
C PRO A 406 29.70 10.46 5.98
#